data_AF-A0A7W0VK68-F1
#
_entry.id   AF-A0A7W0VK68-F1
#
_cell.length_a   1.000
_cell.length_b   1.000
_cell.length_c   1.000
_cell.angle_alpha   90.00
_cell.angle_beta   90.00
_cell.angle_gamma   90.00
#
_symmetry.space_group_name_H-M   'P 1'
#
loop_
_entity.id
_entity.type
_entity.pdbx_description
1 polymer ?
#
loop_
_entity_poly.entity_id
_entity_poly.type
_entity_poly.pdbx_seq_one_letter_code
_entity_poly.pdbx_strand_id
1 'polypeptide(L)'
;MSLRILGSLVFGFGLLACGSDDSSGVAGSKKLVELSTTEIGDLCDYTSDVQGGYGTSKVCGDGITVTVPARASCISRLEATAASCTATVDTAEACAEAVGEDLCKLLSEPKCAFALQCSDG
;
A
#
# COMPACT_ATOMS: atom_id res chain seq x y z
N MET A 1 15.07 -12.30 -63.75
CA MET A 1 13.93 -13.13 -63.32
C MET A 1 13.43 -12.60 -61.97
N SER A 2 12.12 -12.59 -61.84
CA SER A 2 11.27 -11.87 -60.89
C SER A 2 11.59 -11.95 -59.39
N LEU A 3 11.50 -10.77 -58.78
CA LEU A 3 10.90 -10.38 -57.49
C LEU A 3 10.08 -11.46 -56.74
N ARG A 4 10.39 -11.67 -55.44
CA ARG A 4 9.39 -11.84 -54.35
C ARG A 4 9.92 -11.32 -53.02
N ILE A 5 9.48 -10.11 -52.65
CA ILE A 5 9.57 -9.52 -51.31
C ILE A 5 8.40 -10.10 -50.50
N LEU A 6 8.67 -11.00 -49.56
CA LEU A 6 7.73 -11.46 -48.52
C LEU A 6 8.57 -11.85 -47.31
N GLY A 7 8.76 -10.93 -46.38
CA GLY A 7 9.56 -11.15 -45.17
C GLY A 7 9.30 -10.03 -44.18
N SER A 8 8.16 -10.14 -43.52
CA SER A 8 7.61 -9.34 -42.42
C SER A 8 8.58 -8.36 -41.74
N LEU A 9 8.30 -7.06 -41.90
CA LEU A 9 8.67 -6.05 -40.92
C LEU A 9 7.94 -6.38 -39.61
N VAL A 10 8.55 -7.18 -38.75
CA VAL A 10 8.18 -7.22 -37.34
C VAL A 10 8.73 -5.91 -36.75
N PHE A 11 7.83 -4.95 -36.65
CA PHE A 11 8.01 -3.72 -35.88
C PHE A 11 8.59 -4.08 -34.52
N GLY A 12 9.83 -3.68 -34.28
CA GLY A 12 10.40 -3.60 -32.95
C GLY A 12 9.64 -2.55 -32.16
N PHE A 13 8.55 -2.97 -31.52
CA PHE A 13 7.91 -2.21 -30.45
C PHE A 13 8.58 -2.64 -29.16
N GLY A 14 9.48 -1.79 -28.66
CA GLY A 14 9.96 -1.88 -27.30
C GLY A 14 8.78 -1.80 -26.36
N LEU A 15 8.45 -2.91 -25.70
CA LEU A 15 7.73 -2.85 -24.45
C LEU A 15 8.75 -2.41 -23.41
N LEU A 16 8.83 -1.09 -23.25
CA LEU A 16 9.19 -0.48 -21.98
C LEU A 16 8.40 -1.24 -20.91
N ALA A 17 9.08 -2.08 -20.13
CA ALA A 17 8.53 -2.57 -18.89
C ALA A 17 8.16 -1.31 -18.09
N CYS A 18 6.86 -1.13 -17.92
CA CYS A 18 6.26 -0.10 -17.07
C CYS A 18 7.01 -0.16 -15.73
N GLY A 19 7.75 0.89 -15.38
CA GLY A 19 8.19 1.06 -14.01
C GLY A 19 6.92 1.22 -13.19
N SER A 20 6.55 0.20 -12.45
CA SER A 20 5.46 0.31 -11.49
C SER A 20 5.95 1.28 -10.42
N ASP A 21 5.38 2.46 -10.36
CA ASP A 21 5.39 3.25 -9.13
C ASP A 21 4.70 2.37 -8.07
N ASP A 22 5.47 1.78 -7.14
CA ASP A 22 5.00 0.90 -6.07
C ASP A 22 4.13 1.69 -5.07
N SER A 23 2.90 2.05 -5.47
CA SER A 23 1.92 2.79 -4.66
C SER A 23 0.56 2.09 -4.72
N SER A 24 -0.39 2.51 -3.88
CA SER A 24 -1.77 2.01 -3.91
C SER A 24 -2.56 2.44 -5.14
N GLY A 25 -2.04 3.37 -5.95
CA GLY A 25 -2.78 4.03 -7.02
C GLY A 25 -3.74 5.12 -6.54
N VAL A 26 -3.81 5.37 -5.22
CA VAL A 26 -4.54 6.50 -4.63
C VAL A 26 -3.65 7.74 -4.63
N ALA A 27 -4.24 8.93 -4.81
CA ALA A 27 -3.48 10.18 -4.79
C ALA A 27 -2.80 10.41 -3.43
N GLY A 28 -1.47 10.39 -3.42
CA GLY A 28 -0.62 10.51 -2.23
C GLY A 28 -0.91 11.70 -1.30
N SER A 29 -1.29 12.84 -1.88
CA SER A 29 -1.61 14.07 -1.13
C SER A 29 -2.99 14.09 -0.47
N LYS A 30 -3.84 13.10 -0.78
CA LYS A 30 -5.21 13.01 -0.25
C LYS A 30 -5.17 12.61 1.22
N LYS A 31 -6.03 13.19 2.04
CA LYS A 31 -6.12 12.82 3.45
C LYS A 31 -6.84 11.49 3.62
N LEU A 32 -6.47 10.73 4.65
CA LEU A 32 -7.10 9.43 4.95
C LEU A 32 -8.61 9.56 5.20
N VAL A 33 -9.05 10.67 5.81
CA VAL A 33 -10.47 10.96 6.08
C VAL A 33 -11.28 11.37 4.84
N GLU A 34 -10.62 11.62 3.71
CA GLU A 34 -11.27 12.05 2.46
C GLU A 34 -11.40 10.89 1.45
N LEU A 35 -10.88 9.71 1.80
CA LEU A 35 -10.89 8.55 0.92
C LEU A 35 -12.30 7.98 0.76
N SER A 36 -12.64 7.62 -0.47
CA SER A 36 -13.80 6.77 -0.75
C SER A 36 -13.53 5.34 -0.31
N THR A 37 -14.58 4.54 -0.11
CA THR A 37 -14.45 3.12 0.27
C THR A 37 -13.59 2.33 -0.73
N THR A 38 -13.61 2.67 -2.02
CA THR A 38 -12.75 2.05 -3.03
C THR A 38 -11.29 2.38 -2.78
N GLU A 39 -10.95 3.66 -2.62
CA GLU A 39 -9.56 4.10 -2.36
C GLU A 39 -9.03 3.57 -1.03
N ILE A 40 -9.87 3.48 0.01
CA ILE A 40 -9.51 2.81 1.26
C ILE A 40 -9.16 1.34 1.00
N GLY A 41 -9.96 0.67 0.18
CA GLY A 41 -9.72 -0.70 -0.24
C GLY A 41 -8.37 -0.87 -0.95
N ASP A 42 -8.07 0.00 -1.91
CA ASP A 42 -6.82 -0.03 -2.67
C ASP A 42 -5.60 0.22 -1.77
N LEU A 43 -5.70 1.17 -0.83
CA LEU A 43 -4.64 1.43 0.17
C LEU A 43 -4.45 0.23 1.12
N CYS A 44 -5.53 -0.42 1.54
CA CYS A 44 -5.46 -1.63 2.36
C CYS A 44 -4.77 -2.79 1.63
N ASP A 45 -5.12 -2.99 0.36
CA ASP A 45 -4.57 -4.06 -0.47
C ASP A 45 -3.06 -3.83 -0.66
N TYR A 46 -2.65 -2.62 -1.03
CA TYR A 46 -1.24 -2.22 -1.12
C TYR A 46 -0.48 -2.44 0.20
N THR A 47 -1.02 -1.92 1.30
CA THR A 47 -0.38 -2.04 2.63
C THR A 47 -0.18 -3.50 3.01
N SER A 48 -1.16 -4.36 2.70
CA SER A 48 -1.08 -5.79 2.98
C SER A 48 -0.01 -6.46 2.13
N ASP A 49 0.08 -6.15 0.84
CA ASP A 49 1.06 -6.74 -0.07
C ASP A 49 2.49 -6.41 0.38
N VAL A 50 2.74 -5.16 0.76
CA VAL A 50 4.03 -4.70 1.30
C VAL A 50 4.40 -5.40 2.62
N GLN A 51 3.39 -5.78 3.41
CA GLN A 51 3.56 -6.40 4.74
C GLN A 51 3.50 -7.93 4.74
N GLY A 52 3.56 -8.55 3.56
CA GLY A 52 3.58 -10.02 3.41
C GLY A 52 2.19 -10.66 3.34
N GLY A 53 1.15 -9.88 3.04
CA GLY A 53 -0.22 -10.32 2.79
C GLY A 53 -1.14 -10.33 4.01
N TYR A 54 -2.44 -10.37 3.74
CA TYR A 54 -3.48 -10.44 4.77
C TYR A 54 -3.36 -11.68 5.67
N GLY A 55 -3.53 -11.49 6.99
CA GLY A 55 -3.45 -12.56 7.99
C GLY A 55 -2.02 -12.93 8.40
N THR A 56 -1.01 -12.43 7.69
CA THR A 56 0.39 -12.60 8.10
C THR A 56 0.59 -12.02 9.49
N SER A 57 1.25 -12.80 10.34
CA SER A 57 1.42 -12.46 11.76
C SER A 57 2.87 -12.70 12.17
N LYS A 58 3.39 -11.83 13.02
CA LYS A 58 4.73 -11.93 13.58
C LYS A 58 4.69 -11.73 15.09
N VAL A 59 5.36 -12.62 15.80
CA VAL A 59 5.59 -12.45 17.24
C VAL A 59 6.80 -11.53 17.41
N CYS A 60 6.56 -10.42 18.08
CA CYS A 60 7.54 -9.40 18.42
C CYS A 60 8.04 -9.59 19.86
N GLY A 61 8.89 -8.68 20.33
CA GLY A 61 9.35 -8.68 21.71
C GLY A 61 8.19 -8.74 22.72
N ASP A 62 8.46 -9.32 23.90
CA ASP A 62 7.51 -9.39 25.01
C ASP A 62 6.20 -10.17 24.73
N GLY A 63 6.21 -11.02 23.69
CA GLY A 63 5.06 -11.86 23.34
C GLY A 63 3.96 -11.13 22.58
N ILE A 64 4.20 -9.88 22.17
CA ILE A 64 3.25 -9.10 21.37
C ILE A 64 3.16 -9.72 19.98
N THR A 65 1.96 -10.04 19.51
CA THR A 65 1.74 -10.49 18.13
C THR A 65 1.18 -9.35 17.31
N VAL A 66 1.85 -9.01 16.22
CA VAL A 66 1.36 -8.06 15.22
C VAL A 66 0.84 -8.84 14.03
N THR A 67 -0.36 -8.52 13.58
CA THR A 67 -1.05 -9.21 12.49
C THR A 67 -1.52 -8.19 11.45
N VAL A 68 -1.24 -8.46 10.18
CA VAL A 68 -1.83 -7.74 9.05
C VAL A 68 -3.33 -8.05 9.03
N PRO A 69 -4.20 -7.06 9.30
CA PRO A 69 -5.64 -7.30 9.45
C PRO A 69 -6.25 -7.70 8.11
N ALA A 70 -7.29 -8.54 8.10
CA ALA A 70 -8.05 -8.80 6.89
C ALA A 70 -8.57 -7.50 6.26
N ARG A 71 -8.72 -7.47 4.92
CA ARG A 71 -9.18 -6.30 4.16
C ARG A 71 -10.37 -5.57 4.77
N ALA A 72 -11.43 -6.30 5.13
CA ALA A 72 -12.63 -5.71 5.74
C ALA A 72 -12.31 -5.00 7.06
N SER A 73 -11.46 -5.60 7.90
CA SER A 73 -11.02 -4.98 9.16
C SER A 73 -10.11 -3.77 8.93
N CYS A 74 -9.28 -3.79 7.88
CA CYS A 74 -8.49 -2.62 7.48
C CYS A 74 -9.40 -1.47 7.06
N ILE A 75 -10.38 -1.74 6.19
CA ILE A 75 -11.36 -0.76 5.73
C ILE A 75 -12.11 -0.15 6.91
N SER A 76 -12.69 -0.99 7.79
CA SER A 76 -13.44 -0.49 8.95
C SER A 76 -12.59 0.37 9.90
N ARG A 77 -11.27 0.10 10.01
CA ARG A 77 -10.37 0.94 10.80
C ARG A 77 -10.13 2.30 10.14
N LEU A 78 -9.92 2.32 8.83
CA LEU A 78 -9.73 3.57 8.09
C LEU A 78 -11.02 4.40 8.01
N GLU A 79 -12.18 3.77 7.90
CA GLU A 79 -13.49 4.44 7.99
C GLU A 79 -13.75 5.03 9.39
N ALA A 80 -13.18 4.43 10.43
CA ALA A 80 -13.24 4.93 11.80
C ALA A 80 -12.14 5.96 12.14
N THR A 81 -11.36 6.41 11.16
CA THR A 81 -10.32 7.42 11.37
C THR A 81 -10.91 8.70 11.95
N ALA A 82 -10.30 9.22 13.01
CA ALA A 82 -10.74 10.47 13.64
C ALA A 82 -10.81 11.61 12.61
N ALA A 83 -11.88 12.41 12.61
CA ALA A 83 -12.03 13.52 11.66
C ALA A 83 -10.92 14.60 11.78
N SER A 84 -10.20 14.64 12.91
CA SER A 84 -9.03 15.48 13.15
C SER A 84 -7.74 14.94 12.54
N CYS A 85 -7.74 13.72 11.98
CA CYS A 85 -6.58 13.11 11.34
C CYS A 85 -6.20 13.90 10.08
N THR A 86 -4.97 14.41 10.06
CA THR A 86 -4.41 15.15 8.93
C THR A 86 -3.44 14.31 8.09
N ALA A 87 -3.29 13.02 8.42
CA ALA A 87 -2.40 12.11 7.69
C ALA A 87 -2.87 11.93 6.24
N THR A 88 -1.90 11.80 5.35
CA THR A 88 -2.13 11.59 3.92
C THR A 88 -1.88 10.15 3.52
N VAL A 89 -2.30 9.78 2.31
CA VAL A 89 -1.99 8.48 1.69
C VAL A 89 -0.47 8.26 1.64
N ASP A 90 0.32 9.24 1.19
CA ASP A 90 1.80 9.15 1.17
C ASP A 90 2.37 8.81 2.55
N THR A 91 1.78 9.35 3.62
CA THR A 91 2.23 9.08 4.99
C THR A 91 1.95 7.62 5.38
N ALA A 92 0.78 7.10 5.01
CA ALA A 92 0.40 5.73 5.28
C ALA A 92 1.24 4.73 4.47
N GLU A 93 1.44 4.98 3.18
CA GLU A 93 2.27 4.16 2.30
C GLU A 93 3.72 4.15 2.77
N ALA A 94 4.30 5.32 3.09
CA ALA A 94 5.66 5.41 3.60
C ALA A 94 5.86 4.67 4.94
N CYS A 95 4.82 4.60 5.79
CA CYS A 95 4.83 3.74 6.98
C CYS A 95 4.82 2.27 6.58
N ALA A 96 3.92 1.85 5.69
CA ALA A 96 3.82 0.47 5.23
C ALA A 96 5.15 -0.02 4.64
N GLU A 97 5.80 0.77 3.79
CA GLU A 97 7.10 0.47 3.20
C GLU A 97 8.22 0.37 4.24
N ALA A 98 8.24 1.27 5.23
CA ALA A 98 9.26 1.26 6.26
C ALA A 98 9.16 0.03 7.18
N VAL A 99 7.93 -0.40 7.46
CA VAL A 99 7.65 -1.66 8.16
C VAL A 99 8.03 -2.85 7.27
N GLY A 100 7.54 -2.88 6.03
CA GLY A 100 7.68 -4.03 5.12
C GLY A 100 7.16 -5.31 5.76
N GLU A 101 7.79 -6.45 5.43
CA GLU A 101 7.46 -7.74 6.05
C GLU A 101 7.93 -7.88 7.51
N ASP A 102 8.69 -6.90 8.03
CA ASP A 102 9.10 -6.87 9.43
C ASP A 102 8.08 -6.12 10.29
N LEU A 103 6.91 -6.75 10.49
CA LEU A 103 5.77 -6.18 11.22
C LEU A 103 6.12 -5.61 12.60
N CYS A 104 7.19 -6.10 13.23
CA CYS A 104 7.63 -5.61 14.53
C CYS A 104 8.17 -4.18 14.50
N LYS A 105 8.58 -3.68 13.33
CA LYS A 105 8.97 -2.28 13.14
C LYS A 105 7.80 -1.33 13.36
N LEU A 106 6.55 -1.76 13.18
CA LEU A 106 5.36 -0.93 13.38
C LEU A 106 5.34 -0.27 14.77
N LEU A 107 5.93 -0.93 15.78
CA LEU A 107 5.96 -0.46 17.17
C LEU A 107 7.03 0.63 17.42
N SER A 108 7.98 0.79 16.51
CA SER A 108 9.14 1.69 16.68
C SER A 108 9.37 2.65 15.51
N GLU A 109 8.69 2.46 14.39
CA GLU A 109 8.90 3.23 13.16
C GLU A 109 8.27 4.63 13.27
N PRO A 110 9.08 5.72 13.26
CA PRO A 110 8.55 7.07 13.39
C PRO A 110 7.57 7.48 12.29
N LYS A 111 7.73 6.93 11.07
CA LYS A 111 6.79 7.18 9.96
C LYS A 111 5.37 6.69 10.26
N CYS A 112 5.20 5.75 11.19
CA CYS A 112 3.91 5.20 11.59
C CYS A 112 3.25 5.94 12.76
N ALA A 113 3.88 7.00 13.30
CA ALA A 113 3.37 7.72 14.46
C ALA A 113 1.99 8.38 14.22
N PHE A 114 1.62 8.65 12.97
CA PHE A 114 0.30 9.20 12.63
C PHE A 114 -0.85 8.29 13.07
N ALA A 115 -0.62 6.97 13.19
CA ALA A 115 -1.64 6.02 13.59
C ALA A 115 -2.23 6.35 14.97
N LEU A 116 -1.41 6.90 15.89
CA LEU A 116 -1.86 7.37 17.20
C LEU A 116 -2.79 8.59 17.08
N GLN A 117 -2.40 9.57 16.26
CA GLN A 117 -3.23 10.75 16.00
C GLN A 117 -4.59 10.36 15.38
N CYS A 118 -4.59 9.33 14.54
CA CYS A 118 -5.76 8.94 13.76
C CYS A 118 -6.66 7.92 14.48
N SER A 119 -6.23 7.38 15.63
CA SER A 119 -7.00 6.46 16.49
C SER A 119 -7.73 7.12 17.68
N ASP A 120 -7.36 8.34 18.07
CA ASP A 120 -7.89 9.02 19.27
C ASP A 120 -9.22 9.80 19.03
N GLY A 121 -10.10 9.25 18.20
CA GLY A 121 -11.39 9.85 17.79
C GLY A 121 -12.60 9.39 18.58
#